data_AF-A0A1H2GPV8-F1
#
_entry.id   AF-A0A1H2GPV8-F1
#
_cell.length_a   1.000
_cell.length_b   1.000
_cell.length_c   1.000
_cell.angle_alpha   90.00
_cell.angle_beta   90.00
_cell.angle_gamma   90.00
#
_symmetry.space_group_name_H-M   'P 1'
#
loop_
_entity.id
_entity.type
_entity.pdbx_description
1 polymer ?
#
loop_
_entity_poly.entity_id
_entity_poly.type
_entity_poly.pdbx_seq_one_letter_code
_entity_poly.pdbx_strand_id
1 'polypeptide(L)'
;MTKVKVDNYTKAVLTIIAICLTVLTLKQFDIIPKAYANEAKNNAMPFNTNYGLVPINEDGSITVKLSSSSVIDVNIKKVDQFAFRFCKVPVEIED
;
A
#
# COMPACT_ATOMS: atom_id res chain seq x y z
N MET A 1 28.54 -12.76 -50.22
CA MET A 1 28.45 -11.92 -49.01
C MET A 1 28.63 -10.46 -49.41
N THR A 2 27.54 -9.77 -49.75
CA THR A 2 27.58 -8.38 -50.20
C THR A 2 27.91 -7.47 -49.02
N LYS A 3 29.10 -6.87 -49.04
CA LYS A 3 29.51 -5.84 -48.09
C LYS A 3 28.61 -4.62 -48.31
N VAL A 4 27.68 -4.37 -47.39
CA VAL A 4 26.91 -3.13 -47.37
C VAL A 4 27.89 -1.99 -47.13
N LYS A 5 28.11 -1.17 -48.16
CA LYS A 5 28.95 0.02 -48.07
C LYS A 5 28.09 1.12 -47.44
N VAL A 6 28.45 1.55 -46.23
CA VAL A 6 27.74 2.65 -45.56
C VAL A 6 28.20 3.95 -46.20
N ASP A 7 27.31 4.54 -46.99
CA ASP A 7 27.56 5.83 -47.61
C ASP A 7 27.46 6.97 -46.58
N ASN A 8 28.11 8.10 -46.85
CA ASN A 8 28.12 9.26 -45.96
C ASN A 8 26.70 9.76 -45.62
N TYR A 9 25.75 9.60 -46.54
CA TYR A 9 24.34 9.91 -46.31
C TYR A 9 23.74 9.02 -45.22
N THR A 10 23.90 7.70 -45.34
CA THR A 10 23.43 6.74 -44.34
C THR A 10 24.10 6.97 -42.99
N LYS A 11 25.39 7.31 -42.97
CA LYS A 11 26.11 7.69 -41.74
C LYS A 11 25.51 8.94 -41.09
N ALA A 12 25.16 9.97 -41.87
CA ALA A 12 24.53 11.18 -41.36
C ALA A 12 23.13 10.90 -40.79
N VAL A 13 22.29 10.17 -41.53
CA VAL A 13 20.95 9.78 -41.07
C VAL A 13 21.03 8.93 -39.80
N LEU A 14 21.95 7.97 -39.74
CA LEU A 14 22.13 7.09 -38.59
C LEU A 14 22.63 7.85 -37.35
N THR A 15 23.40 8.92 -37.56
CA THR A 15 23.82 9.83 -36.48
C THR A 15 22.65 10.64 -35.95
N ILE A 16 21.79 11.17 -36.82
CA ILE A 16 20.61 11.95 -36.43
C ILE A 16 19.61 11.09 -35.64
N ILE A 17 19.31 9.88 -36.10
CA ILE A 17 18.40 8.98 -35.37
C ILE A 17 19.00 8.57 -34.02
N ALA A 18 20.31 8.35 -33.94
CA ALA A 18 20.99 8.03 -32.69
C ALA A 18 20.86 9.18 -31.68
N ILE A 19 21.07 10.43 -32.11
CA ILE A 19 20.91 11.61 -31.25
C ILE A 19 19.45 11.72 -30.75
N CYS A 20 18.46 11.61 -31.63
CA CYS A 20 17.05 11.65 -31.24
C CYS A 20 16.69 10.56 -30.23
N LEU A 21 17.15 9.33 -30.46
CA LEU A 21 16.93 8.22 -29.54
C LEU A 21 17.62 8.46 -28.20
N THR A 22 18.84 8.99 -28.19
CA THR A 22 19.58 9.28 -26.96
C THR A 22 18.82 10.31 -26.11
N VAL A 23 18.31 11.39 -26.72
CA VAL A 23 17.49 12.40 -26.03
C VAL A 23 16.20 11.79 -25.48
N LEU A 24 15.50 10.96 -26.25
CA LEU A 24 14.28 10.27 -25.78
C LEU A 24 14.57 9.34 -24.61
N THR A 25 15.67 8.57 -24.66
CA THR A 25 16.06 7.69 -23.56
C THR A 25 16.41 8.45 -22.30
N LEU A 26 17.08 9.60 -22.39
CA LEU A 26 17.37 10.47 -21.23
C LEU A 26 16.10 11.09 -20.64
N LYS A 27 15.06 11.34 -21.43
CA LYS A 27 13.75 11.79 -20.92
C LYS A 27 12.97 10.69 -20.22
N GLN A 28 13.16 9.43 -20.60
CA GLN A 28 12.50 8.28 -20.00
C GLN A 28 13.27 7.74 -18.79
N PHE A 29 14.58 7.93 -18.76
CA PHE A 29 15.39 7.66 -17.59
C PHE A 29 15.03 8.69 -16.51
N ASP A 30 14.19 8.27 -15.56
CA ASP A 30 13.92 9.01 -14.31
C ASP A 30 15.18 8.96 -13.42
N ILE A 31 16.27 9.59 -13.87
CA ILE A 31 17.56 9.75 -13.15
C ILE A 31 17.34 10.40 -11.79
N ILE A 32 16.33 11.27 -11.72
CA ILE A 32 15.77 11.77 -10.48
C ILE A 32 14.53 10.91 -10.23
N PRO A 33 14.50 10.08 -9.17
CA PRO A 33 13.29 9.36 -8.83
C PRO A 33 12.20 10.41 -8.66
N LYS A 34 11.16 10.34 -9.50
CA LYS A 34 9.94 11.09 -9.25
C LYS A 34 9.47 10.62 -7.90
N ALA A 35 9.62 11.46 -6.89
CA ALA A 35 8.99 11.24 -5.62
C ALA A 35 7.49 11.21 -5.93
N TYR A 36 6.94 10.01 -6.05
CA TYR A 36 5.51 9.79 -5.96
C TYR A 36 5.14 10.18 -4.54
N ALA A 37 5.05 11.50 -4.29
CA ALA A 37 4.19 11.97 -3.24
C ALA A 37 2.83 11.40 -3.62
N ASN A 38 2.37 10.43 -2.84
CA ASN A 38 0.97 10.12 -2.80
C ASN A 38 0.33 11.45 -2.40
N GLU A 39 -0.10 12.24 -3.40
CA GLU A 39 -1.09 13.29 -3.27
C GLU A 39 -2.03 12.77 -2.19
N ALA A 40 -2.25 13.53 -1.12
CA ALA A 40 -3.23 13.16 -0.12
C ALA A 40 -4.56 13.09 -0.86
N LYS A 41 -4.85 11.92 -1.46
CA LYS A 41 -6.13 11.55 -1.99
C LYS A 41 -6.97 11.61 -0.74
N ASN A 42 -7.69 12.74 -0.60
CA ASN A 42 -8.89 12.86 0.20
C ASN A 42 -9.45 11.47 0.37
N ASN A 43 -9.48 10.97 1.60
CA ASN A 43 -9.78 9.62 2.09
C ASN A 43 -10.95 8.90 1.37
N ALA A 44 -10.84 8.76 0.06
CA ALA A 44 -11.76 8.14 -0.85
C ALA A 44 -11.13 6.77 -1.10
N MET A 45 -11.41 5.93 -0.11
CA MET A 45 -11.20 4.50 -0.07
C MET A 45 -11.29 3.86 -1.46
N PRO A 46 -10.36 2.95 -1.82
CA PRO A 46 -10.55 2.09 -2.99
C PRO A 46 -11.86 1.31 -2.82
N PHE A 47 -12.75 1.47 -3.80
CA PHE A 47 -14.02 0.77 -3.93
C PHE A 47 -13.77 -0.74 -4.09
N ASN A 48 -13.63 -1.46 -2.96
CA ASN A 48 -13.55 -2.93 -2.77
C ASN A 48 -12.48 -3.42 -1.75
N THR A 49 -11.91 -2.55 -0.92
CA THR A 49 -10.97 -2.99 0.14
C THR A 49 -11.70 -3.22 1.47
N ASN A 50 -11.53 -4.41 2.07
CA ASN A 50 -12.11 -4.78 3.39
C ASN A 50 -11.41 -4.08 4.58
N TYR A 51 -10.55 -3.10 4.34
CA TYR A 51 -9.82 -2.40 5.39
C TYR A 51 -9.90 -0.88 5.14
N GLY A 52 -10.11 -0.13 6.22
CA GLY A 52 -10.08 1.33 6.21
C GLY A 52 -8.84 1.84 6.94
N LEU A 53 -8.36 3.03 6.53
CA LEU A 53 -7.35 3.73 7.29
C LEU A 53 -7.99 4.30 8.55
N VAL A 54 -7.49 3.89 9.72
CA VAL A 54 -7.96 4.35 11.03
C VAL A 54 -6.85 5.19 11.67
N PRO A 55 -7.15 6.42 12.15
CA PRO A 55 -6.15 7.21 12.86
C PRO A 55 -5.75 6.53 14.17
N ILE A 56 -4.46 6.52 14.46
CA ILE A 56 -3.90 6.01 15.71
C ILE A 56 -3.78 7.15 16.73
N ASN A 57 -4.00 6.83 18.01
CA ASN A 57 -3.75 7.74 19.11
C ASN A 57 -2.23 7.93 19.32
N GLU A 58 -1.81 8.97 20.06
CA GLU A 58 -0.38 9.26 20.33
C GLU A 58 0.35 8.13 21.08
N ASP A 59 -0.37 7.34 21.85
CA ASP A 59 0.12 6.16 22.56
C ASP A 59 0.16 4.88 21.67
N GLY A 60 -0.24 5.00 20.40
CA GLY A 60 -0.32 3.89 19.45
C GLY A 60 -1.57 3.01 19.60
N SER A 61 -2.52 3.39 20.47
CA SER A 61 -3.78 2.67 20.62
C SER A 61 -4.80 3.02 19.52
N ILE A 62 -5.79 2.14 19.31
CA ILE A 62 -6.91 2.36 18.39
C ILE A 62 -8.22 2.29 19.18
N THR A 63 -8.95 3.41 19.21
CA THR A 63 -10.26 3.47 19.88
C THR A 63 -11.37 3.17 18.88
N VAL A 64 -12.08 2.05 19.06
CA VAL A 64 -13.27 1.69 18.26
C VAL A 64 -14.53 1.89 19.08
N LYS A 65 -15.55 2.51 18.49
CA LYS A 65 -16.89 2.61 19.07
C LYS A 65 -17.83 1.71 18.29
N LEU A 66 -18.40 0.71 18.96
CA LEU A 66 -19.38 -0.18 18.37
C LEU A 66 -20.78 0.37 18.64
N SER A 67 -21.46 0.84 17.59
CA SER A 67 -22.75 1.53 17.73
C SER A 67 -23.93 0.58 17.95
N SER A 68 -23.81 -0.68 17.50
CA SER A 68 -24.88 -1.68 17.59
C SER A 68 -24.34 -3.10 17.48
N SER A 69 -24.26 -3.83 18.59
CA SER A 69 -24.18 -5.30 18.59
C SER A 69 -24.81 -5.81 19.88
N SER A 70 -25.87 -6.60 19.77
CA SER A 70 -26.56 -7.19 20.92
C SER A 70 -25.69 -8.21 21.65
N VAL A 71 -24.80 -8.93 20.93
CA VAL A 71 -23.89 -9.94 21.48
C VAL A 71 -22.58 -9.90 20.69
N ILE A 72 -21.45 -9.91 21.39
CA ILE A 72 -20.10 -9.96 20.80
C ILE A 72 -19.48 -11.28 21.22
N ASP A 73 -19.10 -12.09 20.23
CA ASP A 73 -18.31 -13.28 20.48
C ASP A 73 -16.85 -12.87 20.70
N VAL A 74 -16.31 -13.17 21.89
CA VAL A 74 -14.94 -12.81 22.28
C VAL A 74 -14.21 -14.04 22.79
N ASN A 75 -12.97 -14.23 22.32
CA ASN A 75 -12.09 -15.28 22.81
C ASN A 75 -11.17 -14.73 23.90
N ILE A 76 -11.45 -15.09 25.15
CA ILE A 76 -10.68 -14.61 26.30
C ILE A 76 -9.51 -15.56 26.55
N LYS A 77 -8.27 -15.09 26.41
CA LYS A 77 -7.06 -15.92 26.63
C LYS A 77 -6.59 -15.96 28.09
N LYS A 78 -6.79 -14.87 28.82
CA LYS A 78 -6.36 -14.75 30.21
C LYS A 78 -7.29 -13.81 30.95
N VAL A 79 -7.63 -14.20 32.16
CA VAL A 79 -8.39 -13.39 33.10
C VAL A 79 -7.62 -13.31 34.40
N ASP A 80 -7.67 -12.15 35.05
CA ASP A 80 -7.09 -11.98 36.37
C ASP A 80 -7.84 -12.81 37.42
N GLN A 81 -7.12 -13.34 38.41
CA GLN A 81 -7.69 -14.19 39.46
C GLN A 81 -8.77 -13.49 40.29
N PHE A 82 -8.76 -12.15 40.36
CA PHE A 82 -9.72 -11.35 41.09
C PHE A 82 -10.80 -10.71 40.21
N ALA A 83 -10.76 -10.91 38.89
CA ALA A 83 -11.69 -10.26 37.96
C ALA A 83 -13.18 -10.54 38.28
N PHE A 84 -13.46 -11.69 38.90
CA PHE A 84 -14.81 -12.12 39.25
C PHE A 84 -15.04 -12.23 40.76
N ARG A 85 -14.24 -11.55 41.59
CA ARG A 85 -14.36 -11.66 43.06
C ARG A 85 -15.74 -11.27 43.60
N PHE A 86 -16.43 -10.35 42.93
CA PHE A 86 -17.72 -9.80 43.36
C PHE A 86 -18.87 -10.13 42.39
N CYS A 87 -18.65 -11.01 41.41
CA CYS A 87 -19.68 -11.41 40.46
C CYS A 87 -19.60 -12.89 40.13
N LYS A 88 -20.74 -13.50 39.85
CA LYS A 88 -20.83 -14.91 39.42
C LYS A 88 -20.89 -14.96 37.91
N VAL A 89 -19.95 -15.66 37.29
CA VAL A 89 -19.95 -15.91 35.85
C VAL A 89 -20.78 -17.17 35.58
N PRO A 90 -21.86 -17.10 34.79
CA PRO A 90 -22.53 -18.30 34.31
C PRO A 90 -21.61 -18.99 33.29
N VAL A 91 -21.18 -20.22 33.58
CA VAL A 91 -20.38 -21.05 32.68
C VAL A 91 -21.22 -22.28 32.36
N GLU A 92 -21.45 -22.53 31.08
CA GLU A 92 -21.98 -23.80 30.60
C GLU A 92 -20.80 -24.71 30.28
N ILE A 93 -20.80 -25.92 30.83
CA ILE A 93 -19.77 -26.93 30.59
C ILE A 93 -20.41 -27.93 29.63
N GLU A 94 -19.87 -28.07 28.41
CA GLU A 94 -20.20 -29.20 27.53
C GLU A 94 -19.42 -30.42 28.01
N ASP A 95 -20.12 -31.54 28.25
CA ASP A 95 -19.57 -32.83 28.70
C ASP A 95 -18.72 -33.53 27.62
#